data_AF-F9P8F7-F1
#
_entry.id   AF-F9P8F7-F1
#
_cell.length_a   1.000
_cell.length_b   1.000
_cell.length_c   1.000
_cell.angle_alpha   90.00
_cell.angle_beta   90.00
_cell.angle_gamma   90.00
#
_symmetry.space_group_name_H-M   'P 1'
#
loop_
_entity.id
_entity.type
_entity.pdbx_description
1 polymer ?
#
loop_
_entity_poly.entity_id
_entity_poly.type
_entity_poly.pdbx_seq_one_letter_code
_entity_poly.pdbx_strand_id
1 'polypeptide(L)'
;MSLQKLENYNNKEVIQEEVTILTDLLEEVTQNMLSPETFEKIIALKELAAVGNYEGLNEIVQNLSNKEMSYISRYFLSCLF
;
A
#
# COMPACT_ATOMS: atom_id res chain seq x y z
N MET A 1 1.69 36.61 -22.66
CA MET A 1 0.96 36.20 -21.44
C MET A 1 1.38 34.78 -21.11
N SER A 2 1.92 34.62 -19.90
CA SER A 2 2.96 33.67 -19.49
C SER A 2 2.42 32.38 -18.88
N LEU A 3 2.95 31.24 -19.35
CA LEU A 3 3.46 30.04 -18.66
C LEU A 3 2.81 29.47 -17.37
N GLN A 4 1.69 29.99 -16.86
CA GLN A 4 1.15 29.58 -15.55
C GLN A 4 0.37 28.24 -15.55
N LYS A 5 0.28 27.53 -16.69
CA LYS A 5 -0.45 26.25 -16.78
C LYS A 5 0.44 25.01 -16.91
N LEU A 6 1.75 25.16 -17.18
CA LEU A 6 2.64 24.01 -17.39
C LEU A 6 3.34 23.53 -16.12
N GLU A 7 3.46 24.37 -15.10
CA GLU A 7 4.13 24.01 -13.84
C GLU A 7 3.29 23.10 -12.93
N ASN A 8 1.98 22.98 -13.19
CA ASN A 8 1.07 22.19 -12.33
C ASN A 8 0.81 20.76 -12.83
N TYR A 9 1.27 20.41 -14.04
CA TYR A 9 1.09 19.06 -14.60
C TYR A 9 2.33 18.18 -14.40
N ASN A 10 3.54 18.76 -14.39
CA ASN A 10 4.77 17.99 -14.23
C ASN A 10 4.99 17.43 -12.81
N ASN A 11 4.34 18.03 -11.80
CA ASN A 11 4.64 17.67 -10.41
C ASN A 11 3.83 16.47 -9.91
N LYS A 12 2.63 16.21 -10.44
CA LYS A 12 1.80 15.07 -10.00
C LYS A 12 2.27 13.73 -10.56
N GLU A 13 2.76 13.70 -11.80
CA GLU A 13 3.30 12.48 -12.41
C GLU A 13 4.60 12.05 -11.73
N VAL A 14 5.52 12.99 -11.46
CA VAL A 14 6.78 12.71 -10.75
C VAL A 14 6.51 12.19 -9.32
N ILE A 15 5.58 12.83 -8.58
CA ILE A 15 5.22 12.38 -7.23
C ILE A 15 4.57 10.99 -7.24
N GLN A 16 3.74 10.67 -8.26
CA GLN A 16 3.18 9.31 -8.38
C GLN A 16 4.27 8.26 -8.68
N GLU A 17 5.26 8.60 -9.51
CA GLU A 17 6.38 7.71 -9.81
C GLU A 17 7.24 7.45 -8.56
N GLU A 18 7.54 8.49 -7.77
CA GLU A 18 8.30 8.35 -6.52
C GLU A 18 7.55 7.53 -5.46
N VAL A 19 6.24 7.75 -5.30
CA VAL A 19 5.39 6.95 -4.39
C VAL A 19 5.31 5.49 -4.85
N THR A 20 5.30 5.23 -6.16
CA THR A 20 5.29 3.87 -6.71
C THR A 20 6.60 3.16 -6.39
N ILE A 21 7.74 3.79 -6.62
CA ILE A 21 9.07 3.22 -6.31
C ILE A 21 9.22 2.94 -4.82
N LEU A 22 8.76 3.86 -3.96
CA LEU A 22 8.77 3.69 -2.50
C LEU A 22 7.87 2.52 -2.05
N THR A 23 6.72 2.35 -2.71
CA THR A 23 5.80 1.23 -2.44
C THR A 23 6.43 -0.11 -2.84
N ASP A 24 7.10 -0.15 -3.99
CA ASP A 24 7.79 -1.35 -4.50
C ASP A 24 8.94 -1.77 -3.57
N LEU A 25 9.76 -0.81 -3.12
CA LEU A 25 10.83 -1.06 -2.17
C LEU A 25 10.29 -1.54 -0.81
N LEU A 26 9.18 -0.96 -0.36
CA LEU A 26 8.50 -1.37 0.87
C LEU A 26 7.98 -2.80 0.74
N GLU A 27 7.38 -3.16 -0.39
CA GLU A 27 6.95 -4.54 -0.69
C GLU A 27 8.13 -5.51 -0.68
N GLU A 28 9.26 -5.16 -1.30
CA GLU A 28 10.44 -6.02 -1.35
C GLU A 28 11.03 -6.25 0.06
N VAL A 29 11.13 -5.21 0.88
CA VAL A 29 11.59 -5.33 2.28
C VAL A 29 10.59 -6.12 3.12
N THR A 30 9.29 -5.91 2.91
CA THR A 30 8.23 -6.58 3.65
C THR A 30 8.16 -8.07 3.31
N GLN A 31 8.39 -8.44 2.04
CA GLN A 31 8.50 -9.82 1.59
C GLN A 31 9.70 -10.54 2.22
N ASN A 32 10.81 -9.83 2.46
CA ASN A 32 11.98 -10.39 3.13
C ASN A 32 11.83 -10.48 4.66
N MET A 33 10.96 -9.65 5.27
CA MET A 33 10.73 -9.63 6.71
C MET A 33 9.57 -10.51 7.18
N LEU A 34 8.56 -10.74 6.34
CA LEU A 34 7.37 -11.50 6.68
C LEU A 34 7.39 -12.88 6.06
N SER A 35 6.66 -13.81 6.67
CA SER A 35 6.37 -15.08 6.04
C SER A 35 5.55 -14.86 4.76
N PRO A 36 5.78 -15.63 3.68
CA PRO A 36 5.09 -15.44 2.41
C PRO A 36 3.56 -15.46 2.57
N GLU A 37 3.04 -16.30 3.47
CA GLU A 37 1.61 -16.36 3.78
C GLU A 37 1.05 -15.04 4.36
N THR A 38 1.80 -14.35 5.23
CA THR A 38 1.39 -13.05 5.79
C THR A 38 1.50 -11.95 4.72
N PHE A 39 2.50 -12.06 3.84
CA PHE A 39 2.66 -11.13 2.73
C PHE A 39 1.53 -11.24 1.70
N GLU A 40 1.12 -12.45 1.34
CA GLU A 40 -0.04 -12.66 0.46
C GLU A 40 -1.32 -12.04 1.03
N LYS A 41 -1.54 -12.15 2.35
CA LYS A 41 -2.68 -11.50 3.02
C LYS A 41 -2.61 -9.97 2.93
N ILE A 42 -1.41 -9.38 3.01
CA ILE A 42 -1.20 -7.93 2.85
C ILE A 42 -1.58 -7.49 1.43
N ILE A 43 -1.10 -8.21 0.41
CA ILE A 43 -1.40 -7.91 -0.99
C ILE A 43 -2.91 -8.03 -1.24
N ALA A 44 -3.54 -9.11 -0.76
CA ALA A 44 -4.98 -9.28 -0.87
C ALA A 44 -5.77 -8.15 -0.20
N LEU A 45 -5.34 -7.70 1.00
CA LEU A 45 -5.95 -6.54 1.66
C LEU A 45 -5.74 -5.25 0.87
N LYS A 46 -4.56 -5.03 0.30
CA LYS A 46 -4.24 -3.86 -0.54
C LYS A 46 -5.13 -3.83 -1.79
N GLU A 47 -5.28 -4.96 -2.47
CA GLU A 47 -6.16 -5.09 -3.63
C GLU A 47 -7.62 -4.84 -3.25
N LEU A 48 -8.13 -5.50 -2.20
CA LEU A 48 -9.50 -5.32 -1.73
C LEU A 48 -9.79 -3.88 -1.30
N ALA A 49 -8.83 -3.21 -0.67
CA ALA A 49 -8.93 -1.78 -0.33
C ALA A 49 -8.97 -0.90 -1.58
N ALA A 50 -8.18 -1.22 -2.62
CA ALA A 50 -8.18 -0.49 -3.88
C ALA A 50 -9.52 -0.60 -4.64
N VAL A 51 -10.18 -1.77 -4.59
CA VAL A 51 -11.53 -1.96 -5.14
C VAL A 51 -12.66 -1.52 -4.20
N GLY A 52 -12.35 -1.11 -2.96
CA GLY A 52 -13.34 -0.68 -1.98
C GLY A 52 -14.22 -1.81 -1.43
N ASN A 53 -13.74 -3.05 -1.44
CA ASN A 53 -14.48 -4.22 -0.96
C ASN A 53 -14.28 -4.42 0.56
N TYR A 54 -15.12 -3.75 1.35
CA TYR A 54 -15.08 -3.80 2.81
C TYR A 54 -15.51 -5.15 3.41
N GLU A 55 -16.37 -5.92 2.73
CA GLU A 55 -16.76 -7.26 3.20
C GLU A 55 -15.58 -8.23 3.14
N GLY A 56 -14.87 -8.27 2.01
CA GLY A 56 -13.66 -9.09 1.86
C GLY A 56 -12.52 -8.63 2.79
N LEU A 57 -12.35 -7.33 2.97
CA LEU A 57 -11.40 -6.79 3.96
C LEU A 57 -11.72 -7.29 5.37
N ASN A 58 -12.99 -7.25 5.78
CA ASN A 58 -13.40 -7.70 7.11
C ASN A 58 -13.20 -9.21 7.30
N GLU A 59 -13.50 -10.03 6.29
CA GLU A 59 -13.24 -11.48 6.36
C GLU A 59 -11.75 -11.78 6.54
N ILE A 60 -10.87 -11.11 5.79
CA ILE A 60 -9.43 -11.31 5.95
C ILE A 60 -9.01 -10.85 7.34
N VAL A 61 -9.42 -9.64 7.77
CA VAL A 61 -9.06 -9.08 9.08
C VAL A 61 -9.51 -9.97 10.24
N GLN A 62 -10.68 -10.60 10.13
CA GLN A 62 -11.17 -11.52 11.16
C GLN A 62 -10.40 -12.85 11.20
N ASN A 63 -9.81 -13.27 10.08
CA ASN A 63 -8.97 -14.46 10.01
C ASN A 63 -7.49 -14.19 10.34
N LEU A 64 -7.11 -12.94 10.65
CA LEU A 64 -5.75 -12.60 11.07
C LEU A 64 -5.51 -12.94 12.53
N SER A 65 -4.35 -13.53 12.81
CA SER A 65 -3.84 -13.64 14.17
C SER A 65 -3.45 -12.27 14.72
N ASN A 66 -3.48 -12.09 16.05
CA ASN A 66 -3.04 -10.84 16.71
C ASN A 66 -1.65 -10.35 16.28
N LYS A 67 -0.72 -11.28 16.02
CA LYS A 67 0.62 -10.95 15.49
C LYS A 67 0.53 -10.39 14.07
N GLU A 68 -0.19 -11.07 13.18
CA GLU A 68 -0.39 -10.66 11.79
C GLU A 68 -1.08 -9.30 11.69
N MET A 69 -2.11 -9.08 12.51
CA MET A 69 -2.79 -7.78 12.61
C MET A 69 -1.83 -6.65 12.97
N SER A 70 -0.88 -6.87 13.88
CA SER A 70 0.13 -5.86 14.20
C SER A 70 1.10 -5.60 13.05
N TYR A 71 1.49 -6.62 12.28
CA TYR A 71 2.38 -6.43 11.11
C TYR A 71 1.66 -5.71 9.98
N ILE A 72 0.44 -6.13 9.68
CA ILE A 72 -0.41 -5.56 8.64
C ILE A 72 -0.75 -4.09 8.95
N SER A 73 -1.15 -3.80 10.18
CA SER A 73 -1.46 -2.41 10.59
C SER A 73 -0.23 -1.50 10.44
N ARG A 74 0.97 -1.99 10.81
CA ARG A 74 2.23 -1.25 10.60
C ARG A 74 2.56 -1.06 9.14
N TYR A 75 2.38 -2.09 8.31
CA TYR A 75 2.60 -1.99 6.87
C TYR A 75 1.70 -0.91 6.23
N PHE A 76 0.41 -0.93 6.54
CA PHE A 76 -0.52 0.08 6.03
C PHE A 76 -0.20 1.48 6.57
N LEU A 77 0.16 1.62 7.84
CA LEU A 77 0.62 2.90 8.40
C LEU A 77 1.86 3.46 7.70
N SER A 78 2.79 2.59 7.30
CA SER A 78 4.00 2.97 6.56
C SER A 78 3.74 3.27 5.09
N CYS A 79 2.74 2.64 4.47
CA CYS A 79 2.37 2.85 3.06
C CYS A 79 1.41 4.04 2.86
N LEU A 80 0.72 4.49 3.91
CA LEU A 80 -0.24 5.62 3.83
C LEU A 80 0.44 7.01 3.91
N PHE A 81 1.77 7.07 3.90
CA PHE A 81 2.57 8.29 4.04
C PHE A 81 3.18 8.74 2.72
#